data_AF-A0AAQ3U7U2-F1
#
_entry.id   AF-A0AAQ3U7U2-F1
#
_cell.length_a   1.000
_cell.length_b   1.000
_cell.length_c   1.000
_cell.angle_alpha   90.00
_cell.angle_beta   90.00
_cell.angle_gamma   90.00
#
_symmetry.space_group_name_H-M   'P 1'
#
loop_
_entity.id
_entity.type
_entity.pdbx_description
1 polymer ?
#
loop_
_entity_poly.entity_id
_entity_poly.type
_entity_poly.pdbx_seq_one_letter_code
_entity_poly.pdbx_strand_id
1 'polypeptide(L)'
;MQAPAHTLGLRRPAPPSSSSARRRARPRRCPAVRAAAVTQAAPRRETDPRKRVVITGMGLVSVFGSDVGAFYGRLLEGESGVGPIDRFDAGSFPTRFAAQIRGFSSEGYIDGKNDRRLDDCLRYCIVSGKKALENAGLAKGSDAHDKLDKARAGVLVGTGMGGLTVFSDGVQNLIEKGYRKISPFFIPYAITNMGSALLAMDVGFMGPNYSISTACATSNYCFYAAANHIRRGEADIIVAGGTEAAIIPIGLGGFVACRALSQRNDDPTTASRPWDKERDGFVMGEGAGVLVMESLEHAMKRDAPIIAEYLGGAVNCDAYHMTDPRSDGLGVSSCLTKSLEDAGVAPEEVNYINAHATSTLAGDLAEVRAIKQVFNNTSEIKINSTKSMIGHCLGAAGGLEAIATVQAITTGWVHPTINQFNPEPEVEFDTVANEKKQHEVNVAISNSFGFGGHNSVVVFAPFKP
;
A
#
# COMPACT_ATOMS: atom_id res chain seq x y z
N MET A 1 7.06 26.93 -68.15
CA MET A 1 5.67 26.48 -67.93
C MET A 1 5.32 26.75 -66.48
N GLN A 2 4.32 27.61 -66.27
CA GLN A 2 3.79 28.01 -64.97
C GLN A 2 2.89 26.91 -64.40
N ALA A 3 2.99 26.68 -63.09
CA ALA A 3 1.92 26.12 -62.27
C ALA A 3 2.01 26.75 -60.86
N PRO A 4 0.89 27.09 -60.19
CA PRO A 4 0.87 28.16 -59.19
C PRO A 4 0.98 27.67 -57.75
N ALA A 5 1.46 28.58 -56.89
CA ALA A 5 1.46 28.46 -55.44
C ALA A 5 0.03 28.56 -54.88
N HIS A 6 -0.36 27.60 -54.04
CA HIS A 6 -1.59 27.67 -53.25
C HIS A 6 -1.34 28.46 -51.96
N THR A 7 -1.82 29.70 -51.94
CA THR A 7 -1.96 30.53 -50.73
C THR A 7 -3.24 30.11 -49.99
N LEU A 8 -3.11 29.46 -48.83
CA LEU A 8 -4.25 29.27 -47.92
C LEU A 8 -4.56 30.60 -47.20
N GLY A 9 -5.64 31.26 -47.61
CA GLY A 9 -6.18 32.42 -46.92
C GLY A 9 -6.79 32.02 -45.57
N LEU A 10 -6.22 32.54 -44.49
CA LEU A 10 -6.80 32.48 -43.14
C LEU A 10 -8.09 33.34 -43.10
N ARG A 11 -9.26 32.69 -43.08
CA ARG A 11 -10.52 33.36 -42.72
C ARG A 11 -10.54 33.59 -41.20
N ARG A 12 -10.62 34.87 -40.79
CA ARG A 12 -10.95 35.25 -39.41
C ARG A 12 -12.39 34.81 -39.08
N PRO A 13 -12.67 34.22 -37.90
CA PRO A 13 -14.05 33.95 -37.50
C PRO A 13 -14.75 35.25 -37.06
N ALA A 14 -16.01 35.38 -37.47
CA ALA A 14 -16.92 36.45 -37.06
C ALA A 14 -17.28 36.32 -35.56
N PRO A 15 -17.60 37.43 -34.86
CA PRO A 15 -17.96 37.37 -33.44
C PRO A 15 -19.35 36.75 -33.27
N PRO A 16 -19.60 35.96 -32.20
CA PRO A 16 -20.93 35.42 -31.97
C PRO A 16 -21.88 36.52 -31.48
N SER A 17 -23.07 36.55 -32.09
CA SER A 17 -24.21 37.35 -31.68
C SER A 17 -24.73 36.95 -30.30
N SER A 18 -24.93 37.94 -29.45
CA SER A 18 -25.52 37.84 -28.12
C SER A 18 -27.04 37.62 -28.19
N SER A 19 -27.52 36.41 -27.92
CA SER A 19 -28.79 36.16 -27.19
C SER A 19 -29.09 34.66 -27.09
N SER A 20 -28.78 34.04 -25.94
CA SER A 20 -29.53 32.89 -25.47
C SER A 20 -29.38 32.77 -23.96
N ALA A 21 -30.47 32.94 -23.23
CA ALA A 21 -30.53 32.76 -21.80
C ALA A 21 -29.99 31.38 -21.41
N ARG A 22 -28.92 31.36 -20.60
CA ARG A 22 -28.36 30.12 -20.03
C ARG A 22 -29.40 29.50 -19.10
N ARG A 23 -30.13 28.48 -19.57
CA ARG A 23 -30.81 27.53 -18.69
C ARG A 23 -29.74 26.79 -17.89
N ARG A 24 -29.68 27.03 -16.57
CA ARG A 24 -28.89 26.22 -15.63
C ARG A 24 -29.33 24.76 -15.74
N ALA A 25 -28.47 23.90 -16.27
CA ALA A 25 -28.68 22.46 -16.22
C ALA A 25 -28.60 22.01 -14.75
N ARG A 26 -29.66 21.36 -14.26
CA ARG A 26 -29.66 20.70 -12.95
C ARG A 26 -28.64 19.55 -12.96
N PRO A 27 -27.90 19.31 -11.86
CA PRO A 27 -27.04 18.14 -11.76
C PRO A 27 -27.89 16.86 -11.87
N ARG A 28 -27.50 15.93 -12.74
CA ARG A 28 -28.10 14.59 -12.81
C ARG A 28 -27.83 13.89 -11.49
N ARG A 29 -28.88 13.62 -10.71
CA ARG A 29 -28.80 12.78 -9.50
C ARG A 29 -28.43 11.36 -9.96
N CYS A 30 -27.28 10.85 -9.52
CA CYS A 30 -27.01 9.42 -9.58
C CYS A 30 -28.11 8.68 -8.79
N PRO A 31 -28.59 7.51 -9.26
CA PRO A 31 -29.54 6.72 -8.50
C PRO A 31 -28.93 6.35 -7.14
N ALA A 32 -29.71 6.49 -6.07
CA ALA A 32 -29.31 5.98 -4.77
C ALA A 32 -29.29 4.44 -4.83
N VAL A 33 -28.09 3.86 -4.93
CA VAL A 33 -27.91 2.42 -4.81
C VAL A 33 -27.97 2.09 -3.33
N ARG A 34 -29.12 1.58 -2.87
CA ARG A 34 -29.22 0.96 -1.54
C ARG A 34 -28.59 -0.42 -1.62
N ALA A 35 -27.55 -0.66 -0.82
CA ALA A 35 -27.08 -2.01 -0.54
C ALA A 35 -28.24 -2.79 0.09
N ALA A 36 -28.53 -3.99 -0.42
CA ALA A 36 -29.53 -4.86 0.19
C ALA A 36 -29.00 -5.31 1.55
N ALA A 37 -29.78 -5.09 2.61
CA ALA A 37 -29.50 -5.67 3.91
C ALA A 37 -29.76 -7.18 3.82
N VAL A 38 -28.69 -7.94 3.62
CA VAL A 38 -28.75 -9.40 3.76
C VAL A 38 -28.75 -9.68 5.25
N THR A 39 -29.85 -10.24 5.76
CA THR A 39 -29.89 -10.84 7.09
C THR A 39 -28.99 -12.08 7.07
N GLN A 40 -27.69 -11.89 7.29
CA GLN A 40 -26.72 -12.97 7.41
C GLN A 40 -26.78 -13.55 8.83
N ALA A 41 -26.71 -14.88 8.92
CA ALA A 41 -26.31 -15.53 10.16
C ALA A 41 -24.97 -14.95 10.63
N ALA A 42 -24.72 -14.93 11.95
CA ALA A 42 -23.47 -14.40 12.49
C ALA A 42 -22.27 -14.98 11.72
N PRO A 43 -21.34 -14.14 11.24
CA PRO A 43 -20.21 -14.59 10.46
C PRO A 43 -19.42 -15.62 11.27
N ARG A 44 -19.02 -16.73 10.65
CA ARG A 44 -18.31 -17.83 11.32
C ARG A 44 -16.87 -17.86 10.85
N ARG A 45 -15.92 -17.86 11.79
CA ARG A 45 -14.50 -18.05 11.49
C ARG A 45 -14.27 -19.40 10.81
N GLU A 46 -13.36 -19.42 9.84
CA GLU A 46 -12.91 -20.64 9.18
C GLU A 46 -12.23 -21.57 10.18
N THR A 47 -12.55 -22.87 10.14
CA THR A 47 -12.03 -23.87 11.08
C THR A 47 -11.19 -24.94 10.40
N ASP A 48 -11.26 -25.10 9.08
CA ASP A 48 -10.41 -26.03 8.35
C ASP A 48 -8.96 -25.53 8.36
N PRO A 49 -8.00 -26.25 8.97
CA PRO A 49 -6.60 -25.81 9.05
C PRO A 49 -5.93 -25.66 7.68
N ARG A 50 -6.48 -26.28 6.62
CA ARG A 50 -5.99 -26.07 5.24
C ARG A 50 -6.36 -24.70 4.69
N LYS A 51 -7.40 -24.09 5.23
CA LYS A 51 -7.97 -22.81 4.78
C LYS A 51 -7.70 -21.65 5.73
N ARG A 52 -7.42 -21.94 7.00
CA ARG A 52 -6.87 -20.95 7.94
C ARG A 52 -5.50 -20.51 7.45
N VAL A 53 -5.30 -19.19 7.38
CA VAL A 53 -4.06 -18.59 6.86
C VAL A 53 -3.34 -17.90 8.00
N VAL A 54 -2.11 -18.30 8.25
CA VAL A 54 -1.26 -17.75 9.31
C VAL A 54 -0.09 -16.98 8.73
N ILE A 55 0.45 -16.07 9.52
CA ILE A 55 1.66 -15.31 9.20
C ILE A 55 2.81 -15.99 9.92
N THR A 56 3.75 -16.56 9.16
CA THR A 56 4.93 -17.24 9.73
C THR A 56 6.21 -16.43 9.58
N GLY A 57 6.22 -15.38 8.75
CA GLY A 57 7.36 -14.49 8.60
C GLY A 57 6.99 -13.11 8.08
N MET A 58 7.83 -12.12 8.39
CA MET A 58 7.68 -10.74 7.96
C MET A 58 9.03 -10.17 7.51
N GLY A 59 9.01 -9.34 6.48
CA GLY A 59 10.21 -8.68 5.98
C GLY A 59 9.88 -7.34 5.35
N LEU A 60 10.80 -6.38 5.50
CA LEU A 60 10.59 -5.03 5.01
C LEU A 60 11.88 -4.35 4.55
N VAL A 61 11.69 -3.30 3.78
CA VAL A 61 12.65 -2.23 3.56
C VAL A 61 11.87 -0.92 3.73
N SER A 62 12.34 -0.05 4.62
CA SER A 62 11.65 1.21 4.96
C SER A 62 12.65 2.34 5.19
N VAL A 63 12.12 3.55 5.39
CA VAL A 63 12.92 4.73 5.79
C VAL A 63 13.67 4.54 7.11
N PHE A 64 13.26 3.57 7.93
CA PHE A 64 13.90 3.19 9.20
C PHE A 64 14.81 1.96 9.09
N GLY A 65 15.12 1.52 7.86
CA GLY A 65 15.96 0.37 7.59
C GLY A 65 15.15 -0.89 7.24
N SER A 66 15.82 -2.04 7.33
CA SER A 66 15.32 -3.35 6.87
C SER A 66 15.24 -4.38 8.00
N ASP A 67 15.16 -3.93 9.24
CA ASP A 67 14.89 -4.77 10.41
C ASP A 67 13.50 -4.45 10.96
N VAL A 68 12.70 -5.49 11.21
CA VAL A 68 11.30 -5.34 11.63
C VAL A 68 11.21 -4.74 13.03
N GLY A 69 12.09 -5.16 13.94
CA GLY A 69 12.12 -4.65 15.32
C GLY A 69 12.55 -3.19 15.38
N ALA A 70 13.59 -2.82 14.65
CA ALA A 70 14.05 -1.43 14.55
C ALA A 70 13.01 -0.52 13.90
N PHE A 71 12.36 -0.97 12.83
CA PHE A 71 11.25 -0.26 12.20
C PHE A 71 10.13 0.01 13.20
N TYR A 72 9.65 -1.02 13.90
CA TYR A 72 8.56 -0.86 14.84
C TYR A 72 8.95 -0.03 16.08
N GLY A 73 10.17 -0.18 16.58
CA GLY A 73 10.71 0.62 17.67
C GLY A 73 10.66 2.12 17.36
N ARG A 74 11.08 2.52 16.16
CA ARG A 74 11.01 3.93 15.73
C ARG A 74 9.60 4.43 15.52
N LEU A 75 8.68 3.58 15.04
CA LEU A 75 7.26 3.93 15.00
C LEU A 75 6.72 4.19 16.40
N LEU A 76 7.04 3.33 17.37
CA LEU A 76 6.62 3.52 18.77
C LEU A 76 7.19 4.79 19.39
N GLU A 77 8.39 5.21 19.00
CA GLU A 77 9.02 6.47 19.43
C GLU A 77 8.42 7.71 18.75
N GLY A 78 7.57 7.53 17.73
CA GLY A 78 7.01 8.65 16.97
C GLY A 78 8.06 9.37 16.11
N GLU A 79 9.11 8.67 15.68
CA GLU A 79 10.15 9.27 14.83
C GLU A 79 9.57 9.58 13.44
N SER A 80 9.85 10.77 12.90
CA SER A 80 9.49 11.12 11.52
C SER A 80 10.62 10.72 10.57
N GLY A 81 10.31 9.86 9.60
CA GLY A 81 11.21 9.52 8.49
C GLY A 81 11.22 10.57 7.37
N VAL A 82 10.37 11.61 7.47
CA VAL A 82 10.24 12.64 6.45
C VAL A 82 11.36 13.67 6.57
N GLY A 83 12.03 13.96 5.47
CA GLY A 83 13.03 15.03 5.40
C GLY A 83 13.24 15.54 3.99
N PRO A 84 14.16 16.51 3.78
CA PRO A 84 14.50 17.01 2.46
C PRO A 84 14.90 15.89 1.50
N ILE A 85 14.55 16.03 0.22
CA ILE A 85 15.02 15.13 -0.84
C ILE A 85 16.47 15.49 -1.16
N ASP A 86 17.35 14.51 -1.08
CA ASP A 86 18.79 14.64 -1.35
C ASP A 86 19.27 13.68 -2.47
N ARG A 87 18.41 12.78 -2.97
CA ARG A 87 18.72 11.88 -4.10
C ARG A 87 18.84 12.59 -5.45
N PHE A 88 18.18 13.74 -5.62
CA PHE A 88 18.23 14.59 -6.82
C PHE A 88 17.93 16.05 -6.47
N ASP A 89 18.21 16.97 -7.39
CA ASP A 89 17.88 18.39 -7.21
C ASP A 89 16.36 18.62 -7.27
N ALA A 90 15.74 18.78 -6.10
CA ALA A 90 14.33 19.09 -5.97
C ALA A 90 14.04 20.61 -5.95
N GLY A 91 15.04 21.49 -6.11
CA GLY A 91 14.91 22.94 -5.89
C GLY A 91 13.83 23.63 -6.71
N SER A 92 13.56 23.15 -7.92
CA SER A 92 12.49 23.68 -8.79
C SER A 92 11.10 23.13 -8.51
N PHE A 93 10.97 22.14 -7.63
CA PHE A 93 9.69 21.50 -7.32
C PHE A 93 8.95 22.24 -6.20
N PRO A 94 7.60 22.35 -6.28
CA PRO A 94 6.77 22.87 -5.20
C PRO A 94 6.89 22.04 -3.90
N THR A 95 7.13 20.74 -4.00
CA THR A 95 7.41 19.83 -2.87
C THR A 95 8.85 19.35 -2.97
N ARG A 96 9.62 19.46 -1.88
CA ARG A 96 11.08 19.21 -1.85
C ARG A 96 11.51 18.25 -0.74
N PHE A 97 10.57 17.48 -0.22
CA PHE A 97 10.76 16.56 0.88
C PHE A 97 9.98 15.27 0.64
N ALA A 98 10.44 14.18 1.26
CA ALA A 98 9.84 12.86 1.21
C ALA A 98 10.39 11.98 2.34
N ALA A 99 9.73 10.85 2.61
CA ALA A 99 10.27 9.76 3.42
C ALA A 99 11.13 8.84 2.55
N GLN A 100 12.31 9.33 2.14
CA GLN A 100 13.24 8.59 1.28
C GLN A 100 14.14 7.64 2.06
N ILE A 101 14.37 6.46 1.50
CA ILE A 101 15.28 5.48 2.07
C ILE A 101 16.72 5.92 1.84
N ARG A 102 17.47 5.98 2.95
CA ARG A 102 18.90 6.30 2.97
C ARG A 102 19.69 5.09 3.44
N GLY A 103 20.87 4.89 2.85
CA GLY A 103 21.78 3.83 3.28
C GLY A 103 21.25 2.41 3.07
N PHE A 104 20.37 2.19 2.10
CA PHE A 104 19.92 0.84 1.73
C PHE A 104 21.10 -0.05 1.33
N SER A 105 21.12 -1.28 1.85
CA SER A 105 22.07 -2.31 1.47
C SER A 105 21.34 -3.58 1.05
N SER A 106 21.76 -4.13 -0.08
CA SER A 106 21.35 -5.45 -0.59
C SER A 106 22.46 -6.50 -0.40
N GLU A 107 23.51 -6.17 0.37
CA GLU A 107 24.63 -7.06 0.64
C GLU A 107 24.15 -8.39 1.24
N GLY A 108 24.63 -9.51 0.70
CA GLY A 108 24.20 -10.85 1.09
C GLY A 108 22.85 -11.30 0.49
N TYR A 109 22.06 -10.37 -0.05
CA TYR A 109 20.73 -10.67 -0.59
C TYR A 109 20.68 -10.69 -2.12
N ILE A 110 21.47 -9.83 -2.79
CA ILE A 110 21.52 -9.72 -4.24
C ILE A 110 22.98 -9.82 -4.71
N ASP A 111 23.23 -10.59 -5.77
CA ASP A 111 24.56 -10.63 -6.39
C ASP A 111 24.96 -9.25 -6.94
N GLY A 112 26.17 -8.80 -6.59
CA GLY A 112 26.61 -7.42 -6.85
C GLY A 112 26.65 -7.02 -8.33
N LYS A 113 26.76 -7.96 -9.28
CA LYS A 113 26.68 -7.65 -10.71
C LYS A 113 25.24 -7.36 -11.15
N ASN A 114 24.28 -8.08 -10.58
CA ASN A 114 22.86 -7.88 -10.85
C ASN A 114 22.32 -6.67 -10.11
N ASP A 115 22.74 -6.43 -8.86
CA ASP A 115 22.24 -5.37 -7.99
C ASP A 115 22.26 -3.98 -8.65
N ARG A 116 23.37 -3.61 -9.29
CA ARG A 116 23.57 -2.28 -9.90
C ARG A 116 22.66 -1.99 -11.10
N ARG A 117 21.98 -2.99 -11.63
CA ARG A 117 21.12 -2.85 -12.82
C ARG A 117 19.64 -2.82 -12.47
N LEU A 118 19.29 -3.23 -11.26
CA LEU A 118 17.91 -3.32 -10.81
C LEU A 118 17.40 -1.93 -10.41
N ASP A 119 16.13 -1.69 -10.71
CA ASP A 119 15.40 -0.58 -10.09
C ASP A 119 15.29 -0.83 -8.57
N ASP A 120 15.33 0.23 -7.76
CA ASP A 120 15.21 0.13 -6.31
C ASP A 120 13.91 -0.57 -5.88
N CYS A 121 12.83 -0.41 -6.65
CA CYS A 121 11.58 -1.15 -6.43
C CYS A 121 11.81 -2.68 -6.42
N LEU A 122 12.63 -3.19 -7.36
CA LEU A 122 12.97 -4.61 -7.44
C LEU A 122 13.93 -5.03 -6.32
N ARG A 123 14.90 -4.17 -5.99
CA ARG A 123 15.87 -4.43 -4.91
C ARG A 123 15.17 -4.53 -3.56
N TYR A 124 14.25 -3.63 -3.28
CA TYR A 124 13.44 -3.62 -2.06
C TYR A 124 12.57 -4.88 -1.96
N CYS A 125 11.91 -5.27 -3.06
CA CYS A 125 11.14 -6.53 -3.13
C CYS A 125 11.98 -7.77 -2.80
N ILE A 126 13.16 -7.91 -3.41
CA ILE A 126 14.01 -9.11 -3.20
C ILE A 126 14.51 -9.14 -1.75
N VAL A 127 15.04 -8.03 -1.23
CA VAL A 127 15.57 -7.97 0.13
C VAL A 127 14.48 -8.23 1.17
N SER A 128 13.34 -7.55 1.06
CA SER A 128 12.21 -7.76 1.99
C SER A 128 11.67 -9.20 1.92
N GLY A 129 11.52 -9.77 0.72
CA GLY A 129 11.07 -11.15 0.52
C GLY A 129 11.98 -12.19 1.13
N LYS A 130 13.29 -12.06 0.92
CA LYS A 130 14.29 -12.98 1.50
C LYS A 130 14.35 -12.86 3.03
N LYS A 131 14.29 -11.63 3.57
CA LYS A 131 14.19 -11.41 5.02
C LYS A 131 12.92 -12.00 5.63
N ALA A 132 11.79 -11.93 4.92
CA ALA A 132 10.54 -12.53 5.38
C ALA A 132 10.63 -14.07 5.43
N LEU A 133 11.26 -14.67 4.41
CA LEU A 133 11.53 -16.11 4.37
C LEU A 133 12.53 -16.53 5.45
N GLU A 134 13.58 -15.75 5.71
CA GLU A 134 14.50 -15.95 6.83
C GLU A 134 13.76 -15.93 8.17
N ASN A 135 12.89 -14.93 8.38
CA ASN A 135 12.07 -14.83 9.58
C ASN A 135 11.09 -16.01 9.75
N ALA A 136 10.62 -16.60 8.64
CA ALA A 136 9.78 -17.80 8.63
C ALA A 136 10.55 -19.12 8.84
N GLY A 137 11.88 -19.09 8.95
CA GLY A 137 12.72 -20.29 8.98
C GLY A 137 12.87 -20.98 7.61
N LEU A 138 12.57 -20.28 6.52
CA LEU A 138 12.55 -20.76 5.14
C LEU A 138 13.60 -20.06 4.25
N ALA A 139 14.69 -19.60 4.86
CA ALA A 139 15.84 -19.07 4.12
C ALA A 139 16.30 -20.04 3.03
N LYS A 140 16.66 -19.53 1.86
CA LYS A 140 17.18 -20.34 0.74
C LYS A 140 18.40 -21.15 1.21
N GLY A 141 18.36 -22.47 1.01
CA GLY A 141 19.42 -23.39 1.46
C GLY A 141 19.28 -23.87 2.90
N SER A 142 18.18 -23.55 3.61
CA SER A 142 17.84 -24.23 4.86
C SER A 142 17.16 -25.58 4.60
N ASP A 143 17.30 -26.53 5.53
CA ASP A 143 16.63 -27.85 5.45
C ASP A 143 15.10 -27.73 5.25
N ALA A 144 14.48 -26.73 5.88
CA ALA A 144 13.05 -26.50 5.76
C ALA A 144 12.68 -25.99 4.36
N HIS A 145 13.50 -25.10 3.77
CA HIS A 145 13.32 -24.63 2.40
C HIS A 145 13.46 -25.79 1.41
N ASP A 146 14.48 -26.64 1.54
CA ASP A 146 14.74 -27.75 0.61
C ASP A 146 13.63 -28.82 0.62
N LYS A 147 12.91 -28.97 1.73
CA LYS A 147 11.76 -29.88 1.87
C LYS A 147 10.43 -29.31 1.37
N LEU A 148 10.37 -28.01 1.05
CA LEU A 148 9.14 -27.39 0.53
C LEU A 148 8.76 -27.98 -0.83
N ASP A 149 7.47 -28.25 -1.02
CA ASP A 149 6.92 -28.41 -2.36
C ASP A 149 6.93 -27.04 -3.07
N LYS A 150 7.93 -26.83 -3.93
CA LYS A 150 8.11 -25.58 -4.66
C LYS A 150 6.93 -25.25 -5.58
N ALA A 151 6.20 -26.24 -6.08
CA ALA A 151 5.03 -26.03 -6.93
C ALA A 151 3.84 -25.46 -6.14
N ARG A 152 3.86 -25.58 -4.81
CA ARG A 152 2.86 -25.03 -3.89
C ARG A 152 3.35 -23.78 -3.14
N ALA A 153 4.49 -23.22 -3.55
CA ALA A 153 5.08 -22.03 -2.98
C ALA A 153 5.05 -20.88 -4.00
N GLY A 154 4.33 -19.80 -3.69
CA GLY A 154 4.09 -18.66 -4.60
C GLY A 154 4.69 -17.33 -4.12
N VAL A 155 4.64 -16.32 -5.01
CA VAL A 155 5.09 -14.95 -4.73
C VAL A 155 4.13 -13.97 -5.38
N LEU A 156 3.45 -13.15 -4.57
CA LEU A 156 2.52 -12.10 -4.98
C LEU A 156 2.91 -10.77 -4.33
N VAL A 157 3.99 -10.16 -4.80
CA VAL A 157 4.45 -8.82 -4.39
C VAL A 157 4.18 -7.84 -5.51
N GLY A 158 3.22 -6.95 -5.29
CA GLY A 158 2.79 -5.94 -6.25
C GLY A 158 3.55 -4.61 -6.13
N THR A 159 3.34 -3.73 -7.09
CA THR A 159 3.82 -2.34 -7.10
C THR A 159 2.85 -1.48 -7.89
N GLY A 160 2.67 -0.22 -7.48
CA GLY A 160 1.77 0.69 -8.17
C GLY A 160 2.34 1.23 -9.48
N MET A 161 3.66 1.43 -9.56
CA MET A 161 4.31 2.07 -10.71
C MET A 161 5.43 1.26 -11.36
N GLY A 162 5.90 0.17 -10.73
CA GLY A 162 6.96 -0.65 -11.28
C GLY A 162 8.34 0.01 -11.20
N GLY A 163 9.23 -0.36 -12.11
CA GLY A 163 10.59 0.18 -12.17
C GLY A 163 10.63 1.53 -12.88
N LEU A 164 10.15 2.57 -12.19
CA LEU A 164 9.96 3.89 -12.77
C LEU A 164 11.29 4.58 -13.12
N THR A 165 12.38 4.27 -12.41
CA THR A 165 13.72 4.80 -12.71
C THR A 165 14.21 4.23 -14.03
N VAL A 166 14.15 2.91 -14.17
CA VAL A 166 14.52 2.22 -15.43
C VAL A 166 13.65 2.71 -16.59
N PHE A 167 12.36 2.93 -16.35
CA PHE A 167 11.47 3.49 -17.37
C PHE A 167 11.93 4.90 -17.81
N SER A 168 12.15 5.79 -16.84
CA SER A 168 12.58 7.17 -17.08
C SER A 168 13.90 7.24 -17.86
N ASP A 169 14.90 6.46 -17.43
CA ASP A 169 16.22 6.41 -18.07
C ASP A 169 16.13 5.87 -19.51
N GLY A 170 15.26 4.89 -19.74
CA GLY A 170 15.02 4.36 -21.08
C GLY A 170 14.43 5.41 -22.03
N VAL A 171 13.45 6.18 -21.56
CA VAL A 171 12.87 7.30 -22.33
C VAL A 171 13.91 8.38 -22.60
N GLN A 172 14.69 8.78 -21.59
CA GLN A 172 15.75 9.77 -21.76
C GLN A 172 16.78 9.33 -22.80
N ASN A 173 17.28 8.09 -22.71
CA ASN A 173 18.24 7.56 -23.67
C ASN A 173 17.67 7.48 -25.09
N LEU A 174 16.38 7.15 -25.25
CA LEU A 174 15.72 7.17 -26.55
C LEU A 174 15.72 8.56 -27.18
N ILE A 175 15.32 9.58 -26.41
CA ILE A 175 15.18 10.96 -26.87
C ILE A 175 16.55 11.57 -27.19
N GLU A 176 17.52 11.41 -26.30
CA GLU A 176 18.82 12.08 -26.42
C GLU A 176 19.80 11.34 -27.34
N LYS A 177 19.73 10.00 -27.38
CA LYS A 177 20.79 9.16 -27.97
C LYS A 177 20.27 8.08 -28.93
N GLY A 178 18.95 7.95 -29.08
CA GLY A 178 18.29 6.97 -29.94
C GLY A 178 18.17 5.56 -29.34
N TYR A 179 17.32 4.73 -29.96
CA TYR A 179 16.90 3.43 -29.42
C TYR A 179 18.05 2.44 -29.13
N ARG A 180 19.18 2.55 -29.84
CA ARG A 180 20.36 1.68 -29.65
C ARG A 180 21.04 1.88 -28.29
N LYS A 181 20.71 2.94 -27.55
CA LYS A 181 21.22 3.21 -26.20
C LYS A 181 20.27 2.79 -25.08
N ILE A 182 19.10 2.25 -25.40
CA ILE A 182 18.20 1.67 -24.41
C ILE A 182 18.82 0.36 -23.89
N SER A 183 18.85 0.18 -22.56
CA SER A 183 19.33 -1.04 -21.93
C SER A 183 18.51 -2.26 -22.38
N PRO A 184 19.13 -3.42 -22.65
CA PRO A 184 18.37 -4.66 -22.92
C PRO A 184 17.53 -5.10 -21.72
N PHE A 185 17.83 -4.58 -20.52
CA PHE A 185 17.07 -4.83 -19.29
C PHE A 185 15.94 -3.82 -19.05
N PHE A 186 15.71 -2.87 -19.97
CA PHE A 186 14.67 -1.85 -19.84
C PHE A 186 13.29 -2.46 -19.59
N ILE A 187 12.80 -3.32 -20.50
CA ILE A 187 11.47 -3.94 -20.34
C ILE A 187 11.43 -4.86 -19.12
N PRO A 188 12.38 -5.80 -18.92
CA PRO A 188 12.36 -6.67 -17.76
C PRO A 188 12.28 -5.90 -16.43
N TYR A 189 13.05 -4.83 -16.28
CA TYR A 189 13.13 -4.13 -14.98
C TYR A 189 12.11 -3.00 -14.81
N ALA A 190 11.41 -2.58 -15.86
CA ALA A 190 10.34 -1.58 -15.76
C ALA A 190 8.98 -2.17 -15.37
N ILE A 191 8.68 -3.42 -15.75
CA ILE A 191 7.35 -4.02 -15.58
C ILE A 191 7.04 -4.41 -14.13
N THR A 192 5.78 -4.27 -13.72
CA THR A 192 5.32 -4.40 -12.33
C THR A 192 5.41 -5.81 -11.74
N ASN A 193 5.56 -6.84 -12.57
CA ASN A 193 5.66 -8.23 -12.11
C ASN A 193 7.08 -8.70 -11.82
N MET A 194 8.10 -7.92 -12.20
CA MET A 194 9.47 -8.42 -12.15
C MET A 194 9.98 -8.61 -10.72
N GLY A 195 9.50 -7.85 -9.74
CA GLY A 195 9.89 -8.04 -8.33
C GLY A 195 9.54 -9.44 -7.83
N SER A 196 8.28 -9.83 -8.02
CA SER A 196 7.78 -11.18 -7.70
C SER A 196 8.50 -12.28 -8.50
N ALA A 197 8.74 -12.04 -9.79
CA ALA A 197 9.42 -13.00 -10.65
C ALA A 197 10.87 -13.23 -10.22
N LEU A 198 11.64 -12.17 -9.97
CA LEU A 198 13.04 -12.27 -9.55
C LEU A 198 13.18 -12.91 -8.17
N LEU A 199 12.30 -12.57 -7.23
CA LEU A 199 12.28 -13.22 -5.92
C LEU A 199 12.00 -14.72 -6.07
N ALA A 200 10.96 -15.10 -6.81
CA ALA A 200 10.62 -16.50 -7.03
C ALA A 200 11.74 -17.27 -7.75
N MET A 201 12.38 -16.67 -8.76
CA MET A 201 13.54 -17.26 -9.42
C MET A 201 14.70 -17.46 -8.45
N ASP A 202 14.96 -16.49 -7.57
CA ASP A 202 16.02 -16.65 -6.57
C ASP A 202 15.69 -17.77 -5.58
N VAL A 203 14.48 -17.81 -5.02
CA VAL A 203 14.14 -18.79 -3.97
C VAL A 203 13.59 -20.12 -4.51
N GLY A 204 13.47 -20.26 -5.83
CA GLY A 204 13.00 -21.48 -6.50
C GLY A 204 11.50 -21.76 -6.30
N PHE A 205 10.67 -20.73 -6.13
CA PHE A 205 9.22 -20.87 -5.95
C PHE A 205 8.51 -20.98 -7.30
N MET A 206 7.61 -21.95 -7.45
CA MET A 206 6.98 -22.34 -8.72
C MET A 206 5.45 -22.30 -8.69
N GLY A 207 4.84 -21.92 -7.57
CA GLY A 207 3.41 -21.72 -7.42
C GLY A 207 2.92 -20.38 -8.01
N PRO A 208 1.75 -19.87 -7.59
CA PRO A 208 1.18 -18.63 -8.12
C PRO A 208 2.17 -17.46 -8.10
N ASN A 209 2.43 -16.88 -9.27
CA ASN A 209 3.32 -15.74 -9.45
C ASN A 209 2.80 -14.78 -10.51
N TYR A 210 2.33 -13.62 -10.07
CA TYR A 210 1.87 -12.52 -10.90
C TYR A 210 1.89 -11.24 -10.06
N SER A 211 1.65 -10.09 -10.69
CA SER A 211 1.58 -8.81 -9.99
C SER A 211 0.19 -8.20 -10.09
N ILE A 212 -0.23 -7.62 -8.97
CA ILE A 212 -1.41 -6.78 -8.87
C ILE A 212 -0.92 -5.34 -8.74
N SER A 213 -1.55 -4.43 -9.47
CA SER A 213 -1.29 -2.99 -9.39
C SER A 213 -2.63 -2.27 -9.25
N THR A 214 -2.93 -1.87 -8.01
CA THR A 214 -4.17 -1.16 -7.63
C THR A 214 -3.84 0.12 -6.86
N ALA A 215 -2.82 0.84 -7.33
CA ALA A 215 -2.28 2.05 -6.70
C ALA A 215 -1.97 1.79 -5.21
N CYS A 216 -2.48 2.64 -4.32
CA CYS A 216 -2.23 2.57 -2.87
C CYS A 216 -2.78 1.30 -2.20
N ALA A 217 -3.70 0.58 -2.86
CA ALA A 217 -4.32 -0.64 -2.34
C ALA A 217 -3.54 -1.92 -2.71
N THR A 218 -2.42 -1.81 -3.42
CA THR A 218 -1.71 -2.93 -4.05
C THR A 218 -1.36 -4.05 -3.07
N SER A 219 -0.71 -3.77 -1.93
CA SER A 219 -0.34 -4.81 -0.96
C SER A 219 -1.54 -5.58 -0.42
N ASN A 220 -2.63 -4.90 -0.07
CA ASN A 220 -3.82 -5.54 0.50
C ASN A 220 -4.54 -6.41 -0.53
N TYR A 221 -4.55 -6.01 -1.81
CA TYR A 221 -5.02 -6.88 -2.89
C TYR A 221 -4.16 -8.14 -3.01
N CYS A 222 -2.84 -8.01 -2.84
CA CYS A 222 -1.93 -9.15 -2.87
C CYS A 222 -2.17 -10.10 -1.69
N PHE A 223 -2.38 -9.58 -0.46
CA PHE A 223 -2.74 -10.40 0.69
C PHE A 223 -4.07 -11.14 0.49
N TYR A 224 -5.09 -10.44 0.00
CA TYR A 224 -6.39 -11.03 -0.31
C TYR A 224 -6.28 -12.14 -1.36
N ALA A 225 -5.51 -11.91 -2.43
CA ALA A 225 -5.28 -12.91 -3.46
C ALA A 225 -4.49 -14.12 -2.94
N ALA A 226 -3.44 -13.90 -2.15
CA ALA A 226 -2.62 -14.94 -1.54
C ALA A 226 -3.44 -15.84 -0.63
N ALA A 227 -4.24 -15.25 0.27
CA ALA A 227 -5.14 -16.00 1.14
C ALA A 227 -6.13 -16.86 0.34
N ASN A 228 -6.64 -16.36 -0.79
CA ASN A 228 -7.57 -17.10 -1.63
C ASN A 228 -6.93 -18.27 -2.38
N HIS A 229 -5.68 -18.14 -2.84
CA HIS A 229 -4.94 -19.28 -3.39
C HIS A 229 -4.74 -20.38 -2.34
N ILE A 230 -4.38 -20.00 -1.11
CA ILE A 230 -4.20 -20.95 0.01
C ILE A 230 -5.51 -21.63 0.37
N ARG A 231 -6.60 -20.86 0.56
CA ARG A 231 -7.95 -21.38 0.87
C ARG A 231 -8.51 -22.31 -0.19
N ARG A 232 -8.10 -22.16 -1.46
CA ARG A 232 -8.46 -23.04 -2.57
C ARG A 232 -7.58 -24.29 -2.68
N GLY A 233 -6.54 -24.40 -1.85
CA GLY A 233 -5.57 -25.48 -1.87
C GLY A 233 -4.58 -25.40 -3.05
N GLU A 234 -4.49 -24.25 -3.73
CA GLU A 234 -3.62 -24.03 -4.89
C GLU A 234 -2.16 -23.77 -4.47
N ALA A 235 -1.94 -23.29 -3.24
CA ALA A 235 -0.62 -23.09 -2.63
C ALA A 235 -0.69 -23.38 -1.13
N ASP A 236 0.44 -23.75 -0.54
CA ASP A 236 0.59 -23.85 0.92
C ASP A 236 1.20 -22.58 1.51
N ILE A 237 2.06 -21.92 0.74
CA ILE A 237 2.81 -20.74 1.17
C ILE A 237 2.87 -19.72 0.04
N ILE A 238 2.63 -18.46 0.36
CA ILE A 238 2.80 -17.34 -0.58
C ILE A 238 3.50 -16.19 0.14
N VAL A 239 4.59 -15.71 -0.44
CA VAL A 239 5.18 -14.41 -0.06
C VAL A 239 4.35 -13.31 -0.70
N ALA A 240 3.63 -12.53 0.09
CA ALA A 240 2.70 -11.52 -0.41
C ALA A 240 3.00 -10.14 0.15
N GLY A 241 2.69 -9.08 -0.59
CA GLY A 241 2.82 -7.71 -0.11
C GLY A 241 2.98 -6.70 -1.22
N GLY A 242 3.79 -5.67 -1.00
CA GLY A 242 4.02 -4.66 -2.03
C GLY A 242 5.34 -3.90 -1.86
N THR A 243 5.75 -3.25 -2.95
CA THR A 243 6.97 -2.44 -3.02
C THR A 243 6.76 -1.18 -3.88
N GLU A 244 7.51 -0.12 -3.60
CA GLU A 244 7.55 1.09 -4.41
C GLU A 244 8.87 1.85 -4.19
N ALA A 245 9.41 2.46 -5.25
CA ALA A 245 10.58 3.34 -5.20
C ALA A 245 10.37 4.58 -6.09
N ALA A 246 9.33 5.36 -5.77
CA ALA A 246 8.85 6.44 -6.63
C ALA A 246 9.52 7.81 -6.42
N ILE A 247 10.47 7.91 -5.48
CA ILE A 247 11.12 9.17 -5.13
C ILE A 247 12.25 9.44 -6.13
N ILE A 248 11.84 9.82 -7.33
CA ILE A 248 12.66 10.23 -8.47
C ILE A 248 12.00 11.45 -9.15
N PRO A 249 12.71 12.21 -10.01
CA PRO A 249 12.17 13.45 -10.58
C PRO A 249 10.81 13.30 -11.27
N ILE A 250 10.62 12.25 -12.08
CA ILE A 250 9.36 12.02 -12.79
C ILE A 250 8.21 11.60 -11.85
N GLY A 251 8.51 10.82 -10.81
CA GLY A 251 7.54 10.41 -9.81
C GLY A 251 7.05 11.60 -8.98
N LEU A 252 7.99 12.39 -8.45
CA LEU A 252 7.68 13.64 -7.74
C LEU A 252 6.90 14.62 -8.62
N GLY A 253 7.36 14.83 -9.86
CA GLY A 253 6.72 15.72 -10.83
C GLY A 253 5.29 15.31 -11.17
N GLY A 254 5.03 14.01 -11.32
CA GLY A 254 3.69 13.48 -11.58
C GLY A 254 2.70 13.79 -10.45
N PHE A 255 3.08 13.55 -9.20
CA PHE A 255 2.21 13.83 -8.05
C PHE A 255 2.07 15.31 -7.73
N VAL A 256 3.11 16.12 -7.99
CA VAL A 256 3.00 17.59 -7.98
C VAL A 256 1.96 18.05 -9.01
N ALA A 257 1.99 17.52 -10.23
CA ALA A 257 1.09 17.92 -11.30
C ALA A 257 -0.38 17.62 -10.98
N CYS A 258 -0.67 16.52 -10.27
CA CYS A 258 -2.01 16.20 -9.80
C CYS A 258 -2.38 16.83 -8.45
N ARG A 259 -1.53 17.71 -7.90
CA ARG A 259 -1.76 18.48 -6.65
C ARG A 259 -2.09 17.60 -5.44
N ALA A 260 -1.45 16.43 -5.35
CA ALA A 260 -1.73 15.49 -4.27
C ALA A 260 -0.75 15.61 -3.08
N LEU A 261 0.39 16.28 -3.28
CA LEU A 261 1.46 16.38 -2.28
C LEU A 261 1.33 17.62 -1.40
N SER A 262 1.71 17.45 -0.13
CA SER A 262 1.95 18.57 0.78
C SER A 262 3.05 19.50 0.24
N GLN A 263 2.93 20.81 0.52
CA GLN A 263 3.92 21.83 0.13
C GLN A 263 4.60 22.49 1.35
N ARG A 264 4.46 21.89 2.54
CA ARG A 264 5.08 22.36 3.80
C ARG A 264 6.59 22.11 3.84
N ASN A 265 7.31 22.80 2.96
CA ASN A 265 8.76 22.64 2.82
C ASN A 265 9.55 23.28 3.97
N ASP A 266 8.94 24.21 4.69
CA ASP A 266 9.49 24.90 5.86
C ASP A 266 9.56 24.00 7.10
N ASP A 267 8.69 22.99 7.17
CA ASP A 267 8.72 21.98 8.24
C ASP A 267 8.31 20.59 7.70
N PRO A 268 9.23 19.90 6.99
CA PRO A 268 8.95 18.59 6.39
C PRO A 268 8.54 17.52 7.41
N THR A 269 9.14 17.54 8.60
CA THR A 269 8.91 16.54 9.64
C THR A 269 7.48 16.51 10.14
N THR A 270 6.77 17.65 10.03
CA THR A 270 5.36 17.77 10.42
C THR A 270 4.39 17.81 9.26
N ALA A 271 4.85 17.64 8.02
CA ALA A 271 4.01 17.74 6.82
C ALA A 271 2.97 16.62 6.72
N SER A 272 3.34 15.39 7.10
CA SER A 272 2.39 14.28 7.19
C SER A 272 1.65 14.34 8.53
N ARG A 273 0.41 14.83 8.50
CA ARG A 273 -0.40 15.10 9.69
C ARG A 273 -1.84 14.60 9.52
N PRO A 274 -2.05 13.28 9.42
CA PRO A 274 -3.38 12.70 9.25
C PRO A 274 -4.36 13.18 10.30
N TRP A 275 -5.56 13.56 9.85
CA TRP A 275 -6.65 14.11 10.68
C TRP A 275 -6.36 15.44 11.40
N ASP A 276 -5.24 16.11 11.14
CA ASP A 276 -5.01 17.50 11.57
C ASP A 276 -5.69 18.49 10.62
N LYS A 277 -6.27 19.57 11.13
CA LYS A 277 -6.98 20.58 10.31
C LYS A 277 -6.08 21.25 9.26
N GLU A 278 -4.78 21.30 9.50
CA GLU A 278 -3.83 21.96 8.60
C GLU A 278 -3.14 21.01 7.62
N ARG A 279 -3.64 19.77 7.49
CA ARG A 279 -3.18 18.84 6.46
C ARG A 279 -3.47 19.40 5.06
N ASP A 280 -2.50 19.31 4.15
CA ASP A 280 -2.56 19.94 2.82
C ASP A 280 -2.26 18.97 1.67
N GLY A 281 -2.06 17.69 1.96
CA GLY A 281 -1.70 16.67 0.98
C GLY A 281 -0.88 15.55 1.62
N PHE A 282 -0.66 14.47 0.89
CA PHE A 282 0.17 13.38 1.40
C PHE A 282 1.66 13.69 1.21
N VAL A 283 2.51 13.01 1.99
CA VAL A 283 3.96 13.04 1.82
C VAL A 283 4.40 11.75 1.14
N MET A 284 5.18 11.81 0.05
CA MET A 284 5.67 10.59 -0.61
C MET A 284 6.59 9.79 0.31
N GLY A 285 6.41 8.47 0.32
CA GLY A 285 7.36 7.51 0.90
C GLY A 285 7.73 6.43 -0.12
N GLU A 286 8.70 5.59 0.23
CA GLU A 286 9.11 4.43 -0.56
C GLU A 286 9.50 3.25 0.35
N GLY A 287 9.55 2.05 -0.21
CA GLY A 287 9.95 0.85 0.51
C GLY A 287 9.30 -0.44 0.01
N ALA A 288 9.30 -1.45 0.87
CA ALA A 288 8.63 -2.71 0.67
C ALA A 288 8.21 -3.31 2.01
N GLY A 289 7.04 -3.94 2.04
CA GLY A 289 6.59 -4.73 3.18
C GLY A 289 5.91 -5.99 2.68
N VAL A 290 6.37 -7.14 3.17
CA VAL A 290 5.88 -8.45 2.75
C VAL A 290 5.70 -9.40 3.92
N LEU A 291 4.70 -10.27 3.80
CA LEU A 291 4.36 -11.33 4.75
C LEU A 291 4.58 -12.68 4.08
N VAL A 292 5.03 -13.66 4.85
CA VAL A 292 4.93 -15.08 4.49
C VAL A 292 3.57 -15.57 5.01
N MET A 293 2.62 -15.73 4.09
CA MET A 293 1.29 -16.25 4.36
C MET A 293 1.28 -17.75 4.10
N GLU A 294 0.78 -18.54 5.04
CA GLU A 294 0.91 -19.98 5.02
C GLU A 294 -0.38 -20.67 5.50
N SER A 295 -0.74 -21.82 4.94
CA SER A 295 -1.83 -22.62 5.49
C SER A 295 -1.47 -23.09 6.90
N LEU A 296 -2.42 -23.07 7.83
CA LEU A 296 -2.17 -23.52 9.20
C LEU A 296 -1.72 -24.98 9.23
N GLU A 297 -2.33 -25.85 8.41
CA GLU A 297 -1.92 -27.25 8.28
C GLU A 297 -0.43 -27.38 7.91
N HIS A 298 0.02 -26.64 6.91
CA HIS A 298 1.41 -26.68 6.47
C HIS A 298 2.36 -26.09 7.53
N ALA A 299 1.99 -24.95 8.13
CA ALA A 299 2.75 -24.32 9.20
C ALA A 299 2.93 -25.27 10.40
N MET A 300 1.85 -25.94 10.84
CA MET A 300 1.91 -26.94 11.92
C MET A 300 2.77 -28.15 11.54
N LYS A 301 2.66 -28.65 10.30
CA LYS A 301 3.42 -29.81 9.83
C LYS A 301 4.94 -29.60 9.87
N ARG A 302 5.40 -28.35 9.72
CA ARG A 302 6.82 -27.99 9.80
C ARG A 302 7.23 -27.33 11.12
N ASP A 303 6.37 -27.37 12.14
CA ASP A 303 6.56 -26.72 13.44
C ASP A 303 6.95 -25.23 13.31
N ALA A 304 6.28 -24.53 12.39
CA ALA A 304 6.54 -23.12 12.14
C ALA A 304 6.15 -22.23 13.34
N PRO A 305 6.97 -21.24 13.71
CA PRO A 305 6.53 -20.15 14.56
C PRO A 305 5.39 -19.38 13.88
N ILE A 306 4.23 -19.29 14.53
CA ILE A 306 3.09 -18.52 14.04
C ILE A 306 3.07 -17.16 14.76
N ILE A 307 3.16 -16.08 13.99
CA ILE A 307 3.25 -14.71 14.50
C ILE A 307 1.84 -14.15 14.75
N ALA A 308 0.94 -14.34 13.79
CA ALA A 308 -0.45 -13.89 13.83
C ALA A 308 -1.29 -14.70 12.84
N GLU A 309 -2.60 -14.50 12.86
CA GLU A 309 -3.54 -15.09 11.90
C GLU A 309 -4.11 -14.02 10.97
N TYR A 310 -4.15 -14.30 9.67
CA TYR A 310 -4.93 -13.55 8.69
C TYR A 310 -6.34 -14.13 8.68
N LEU A 311 -7.30 -13.40 9.24
CA LEU A 311 -8.67 -13.88 9.36
C LEU A 311 -9.44 -13.73 8.05
N GLY A 312 -9.23 -12.63 7.33
CA GLY A 312 -9.96 -12.36 6.09
C GLY A 312 -9.67 -10.99 5.51
N GLY A 313 -10.31 -10.68 4.39
CA GLY A 313 -10.20 -9.38 3.76
C GLY A 313 -11.21 -9.19 2.65
N ALA A 314 -11.30 -7.97 2.13
CA ALA A 314 -12.15 -7.66 1.00
C ALA A 314 -11.52 -6.59 0.12
N VAL A 315 -11.94 -6.60 -1.15
CA VAL A 315 -11.60 -5.60 -2.15
C VAL A 315 -12.85 -5.18 -2.91
N ASN A 316 -12.98 -3.89 -3.24
CA ASN A 316 -14.06 -3.40 -4.11
C ASN A 316 -13.65 -2.11 -4.85
N CYS A 317 -14.59 -1.54 -5.61
CA CYS A 317 -14.39 -0.30 -6.36
C CYS A 317 -15.49 0.73 -6.07
N ASP A 318 -15.10 1.99 -5.88
CA ASP A 318 -16.03 3.12 -5.69
C ASP A 318 -16.89 3.43 -6.92
N ALA A 319 -16.38 3.12 -8.12
CA ALA A 319 -16.98 3.47 -9.42
C ALA A 319 -17.46 4.94 -9.49
N TYR A 320 -16.61 5.87 -9.00
CA TYR A 320 -16.99 7.25 -8.76
C TYR A 320 -16.09 8.27 -9.46
N HIS A 321 -14.82 8.34 -9.08
CA HIS A 321 -13.86 9.30 -9.61
C HIS A 321 -12.45 8.66 -9.64
N MET A 322 -11.57 9.22 -10.47
CA MET A 322 -10.24 8.64 -10.69
C MET A 322 -9.27 8.83 -9.51
N THR A 323 -9.45 9.86 -8.69
CA THR A 323 -8.56 10.18 -7.55
C THR A 323 -9.35 10.41 -6.27
N ASP A 324 -10.39 11.22 -6.35
CA ASP A 324 -11.21 11.58 -5.20
C ASP A 324 -12.06 10.40 -4.71
N PRO A 325 -12.07 10.12 -3.39
CA PRO A 325 -12.94 9.10 -2.81
C PRO A 325 -14.39 9.59 -2.81
N ARG A 326 -15.33 8.65 -2.68
CA ARG A 326 -16.72 9.01 -2.40
C ARG A 326 -16.83 9.71 -1.04
N SER A 327 -17.38 10.92 -1.02
CA SER A 327 -17.55 11.69 0.22
C SER A 327 -18.49 11.01 1.23
N ASP A 328 -19.44 10.21 0.75
CA ASP A 328 -20.38 9.44 1.56
C ASP A 328 -19.76 8.17 2.17
N GLY A 329 -18.54 7.80 1.79
CA GLY A 329 -17.83 6.63 2.32
C GLY A 329 -18.42 5.27 1.93
N LEU A 330 -19.40 5.20 1.01
CA LEU A 330 -20.16 3.96 0.75
C LEU A 330 -19.29 2.79 0.27
N GLY A 331 -18.35 3.04 -0.65
CA GLY A 331 -17.47 1.98 -1.16
C GLY A 331 -16.53 1.47 -0.07
N VAL A 332 -15.98 2.37 0.72
CA VAL A 332 -15.12 2.05 1.87
C VAL A 332 -15.89 1.28 2.95
N SER A 333 -17.07 1.74 3.37
CA SER A 333 -17.88 1.06 4.40
C SER A 333 -18.34 -0.31 3.93
N SER A 334 -18.74 -0.46 2.66
CA SER A 334 -19.04 -1.76 2.07
C SER A 334 -17.82 -2.69 2.05
N CYS A 335 -16.61 -2.16 1.82
CA CYS A 335 -15.39 -2.96 1.85
C CYS A 335 -15.06 -3.43 3.27
N LEU A 336 -15.19 -2.56 4.27
CA LEU A 336 -15.07 -2.88 5.69
C LEU A 336 -16.05 -3.99 6.09
N THR A 337 -17.35 -3.82 5.82
CA THR A 337 -18.37 -4.85 6.13
C THR A 337 -18.02 -6.20 5.50
N LYS A 338 -17.70 -6.23 4.20
CA LYS A 338 -17.34 -7.48 3.51
C LYS A 338 -16.07 -8.13 4.05
N SER A 339 -15.10 -7.33 4.52
CA SER A 339 -13.88 -7.89 5.11
C SER A 339 -14.15 -8.58 6.44
N LEU A 340 -15.09 -8.05 7.24
CA LEU A 340 -15.54 -8.66 8.49
C LEU A 340 -16.35 -9.94 8.22
N GLU A 341 -17.20 -9.93 7.19
CA GLU A 341 -17.92 -11.11 6.72
C GLU A 341 -16.95 -12.23 6.29
N ASP A 342 -15.94 -11.91 5.45
CA ASP A 342 -14.90 -12.87 5.02
C ASP A 342 -14.06 -13.38 6.21
N ALA A 343 -13.81 -12.52 7.19
CA ALA A 343 -13.04 -12.86 8.38
C ALA A 343 -13.79 -13.70 9.42
N GLY A 344 -15.12 -13.80 9.33
CA GLY A 344 -15.89 -14.44 10.39
C GLY A 344 -15.96 -13.61 11.68
N VAL A 345 -15.87 -12.28 11.59
CA VAL A 345 -15.67 -11.35 12.72
C VAL A 345 -16.87 -10.40 12.85
N ALA A 346 -17.37 -10.22 14.06
CA ALA A 346 -18.36 -9.19 14.37
C ALA A 346 -17.70 -7.80 14.53
N PRO A 347 -18.35 -6.68 14.13
CA PRO A 347 -17.78 -5.34 14.29
C PRO A 347 -17.29 -5.02 15.70
N GLU A 348 -17.94 -5.56 16.74
CA GLU A 348 -17.60 -5.34 18.14
C GLU A 348 -16.30 -6.02 18.58
N GLU A 349 -15.79 -6.99 17.82
CA GLU A 349 -14.51 -7.66 18.11
C GLU A 349 -13.30 -6.82 17.67
N VAL A 350 -13.50 -5.89 16.73
CA VAL A 350 -12.44 -5.01 16.22
C VAL A 350 -12.13 -3.94 17.24
N ASN A 351 -10.87 -3.87 17.68
CA ASN A 351 -10.43 -2.87 18.64
C ASN A 351 -9.19 -2.09 18.20
N TYR A 352 -8.67 -2.37 17.00
CA TYR A 352 -7.57 -1.61 16.41
C TYR A 352 -7.73 -1.45 14.90
N ILE A 353 -7.50 -0.23 14.40
CA ILE A 353 -7.52 0.10 12.98
C ILE A 353 -6.24 0.85 12.63
N ASN A 354 -5.41 0.25 11.78
CA ASN A 354 -4.36 0.97 11.08
C ASN A 354 -4.95 1.57 9.79
N ALA A 355 -5.26 2.86 9.85
CA ALA A 355 -6.03 3.56 8.84
C ALA A 355 -5.23 3.85 7.55
N HIS A 356 -5.96 4.12 6.47
CA HIS A 356 -5.34 4.60 5.24
C HIS A 356 -4.84 6.04 5.38
N ALA A 357 -5.68 6.95 5.88
CA ALA A 357 -5.36 8.26 6.46
C ALA A 357 -4.07 8.91 5.93
N THR A 358 -4.16 9.32 4.67
CA THR A 358 -3.04 9.82 3.85
C THR A 358 -2.60 11.24 4.18
N SER A 359 -3.23 11.93 5.13
CA SER A 359 -3.05 13.38 5.36
C SER A 359 -3.65 14.23 4.22
N THR A 360 -4.69 13.71 3.54
CA THR A 360 -5.42 14.45 2.50
C THR A 360 -6.76 14.96 3.03
N LEU A 361 -7.20 16.11 2.54
CA LEU A 361 -8.44 16.74 3.01
C LEU A 361 -9.67 15.83 2.82
N ALA A 362 -9.81 15.25 1.63
CA ALA A 362 -10.96 14.42 1.28
C ALA A 362 -10.84 12.98 1.80
N GLY A 363 -9.66 12.36 1.69
CA GLY A 363 -9.42 10.96 2.04
C GLY A 363 -9.65 10.67 3.52
N ASP A 364 -9.00 11.46 4.38
CA ASP A 364 -9.02 11.22 5.82
C ASP A 364 -10.45 11.25 6.41
N LEU A 365 -11.27 12.23 6.00
CA LEU A 365 -12.65 12.34 6.49
C LEU A 365 -13.61 11.34 5.82
N ALA A 366 -13.38 10.98 4.56
CA ALA A 366 -14.18 9.95 3.90
C ALA A 366 -13.99 8.58 4.59
N GLU A 367 -12.76 8.25 4.99
CA GLU A 367 -12.45 7.05 5.77
C GLU A 367 -13.14 7.08 7.15
N VAL A 368 -13.00 8.18 7.90
CA VAL A 368 -13.63 8.35 9.23
C VAL A 368 -15.14 8.14 9.16
N ARG A 369 -15.81 8.75 8.17
CA ARG A 369 -17.25 8.58 7.96
C ARG A 369 -17.62 7.14 7.62
N ALA A 370 -16.81 6.46 6.81
CA ALA A 370 -17.04 5.07 6.45
C ALA A 370 -16.88 4.12 7.65
N ILE A 371 -15.88 4.35 8.49
CA ILE A 371 -15.68 3.59 9.74
C ILE A 371 -16.90 3.77 10.66
N LYS A 372 -17.40 5.00 10.84
CA LYS A 372 -18.61 5.27 11.65
C LYS A 372 -19.90 4.60 11.11
N GLN A 373 -19.95 4.22 9.83
CA GLN A 373 -21.08 3.48 9.27
C GLN A 373 -21.07 1.99 9.62
N VAL A 374 -19.90 1.43 9.95
CA VAL A 374 -19.72 0.00 10.24
C VAL A 374 -19.63 -0.25 11.74
N PHE A 375 -18.95 0.63 12.47
CA PHE A 375 -18.71 0.48 13.91
C PHE A 375 -19.64 1.40 14.70
N ASN A 376 -20.66 0.81 15.32
CA ASN A 376 -21.66 1.53 16.10
C ASN A 376 -21.15 2.02 17.47
N ASN A 377 -20.13 1.35 18.02
CA ASN A 377 -19.43 1.78 19.22
C ASN A 377 -17.93 1.86 18.93
N THR A 378 -17.35 3.04 19.09
CA THR A 378 -15.95 3.33 18.77
C THR A 378 -15.09 3.56 20.02
N SER A 379 -15.66 3.46 21.23
CA SER A 379 -14.95 3.80 22.48
C SER A 379 -13.71 2.95 22.73
N GLU A 380 -13.78 1.66 22.37
CA GLU A 380 -12.70 0.69 22.55
C GLU A 380 -11.76 0.60 21.34
N ILE A 381 -12.08 1.29 20.24
CA ILE A 381 -11.29 1.24 19.01
C ILE A 381 -10.17 2.27 19.11
N LYS A 382 -8.93 1.80 18.96
CA LYS A 382 -7.79 2.66 18.67
C LYS A 382 -7.61 2.75 17.16
N ILE A 383 -7.42 3.95 16.64
CA ILE A 383 -7.11 4.16 15.22
C ILE A 383 -5.79 4.92 15.12
N ASN A 384 -4.92 4.56 14.20
CA ASN A 384 -3.72 5.34 13.93
C ASN A 384 -3.35 5.36 12.45
N SER A 385 -2.37 6.19 12.08
CA SER A 385 -1.81 6.24 10.73
C SER A 385 -0.30 6.17 10.76
N THR A 386 0.26 5.05 10.31
CA THR A 386 1.71 4.86 10.16
C THR A 386 2.32 5.90 9.21
N LYS A 387 1.52 6.38 8.25
CA LYS A 387 1.93 7.36 7.23
C LYS A 387 2.33 8.72 7.82
N SER A 388 1.90 9.03 9.04
CA SER A 388 2.37 10.21 9.78
C SER A 388 3.91 10.20 9.97
N MET A 389 4.52 9.02 10.05
CA MET A 389 5.96 8.84 10.27
C MET A 389 6.71 8.44 8.99
N ILE A 390 6.17 7.52 8.20
CA ILE A 390 6.88 6.93 7.05
C ILE A 390 6.46 7.52 5.69
N GLY A 391 5.60 8.54 5.71
CA GLY A 391 4.94 9.02 4.50
C GLY A 391 4.04 7.95 3.87
N HIS A 392 3.59 8.21 2.65
CA HIS A 392 2.75 7.30 1.89
C HIS A 392 3.59 6.53 0.87
N CYS A 393 3.93 5.27 1.20
CA CYS A 393 4.72 4.39 0.35
C CYS A 393 3.95 3.77 -0.83
N LEU A 394 2.87 4.43 -1.30
CA LEU A 394 2.06 4.04 -2.46
C LEU A 394 1.73 2.54 -2.47
N GLY A 395 2.18 1.78 -3.47
CA GLY A 395 1.92 0.35 -3.59
C GLY A 395 2.51 -0.52 -2.48
N ALA A 396 3.50 -0.02 -1.72
CA ALA A 396 4.08 -0.70 -0.57
C ALA A 396 3.39 -0.40 0.77
N ALA A 397 2.54 0.64 0.82
CA ALA A 397 2.00 1.18 2.07
C ALA A 397 1.28 0.10 2.89
N GLY A 398 0.32 -0.61 2.29
CA GLY A 398 -0.42 -1.67 2.98
C GLY A 398 0.48 -2.81 3.49
N GLY A 399 1.65 -3.04 2.87
CA GLY A 399 2.60 -4.06 3.31
C GLY A 399 3.34 -3.66 4.59
N LEU A 400 3.86 -2.44 4.62
CA LEU A 400 4.51 -1.88 5.81
C LEU A 400 3.50 -1.71 6.97
N GLU A 401 2.28 -1.32 6.62
CA GLU A 401 1.17 -1.12 7.55
C GLU A 401 0.63 -2.44 8.12
N ALA A 402 0.57 -3.51 7.32
CA ALA A 402 0.24 -4.83 7.81
C ALA A 402 1.30 -5.35 8.80
N ILE A 403 2.60 -5.11 8.54
CA ILE A 403 3.66 -5.46 9.48
C ILE A 403 3.53 -4.65 10.78
N ALA A 404 3.29 -3.34 10.70
CA ALA A 404 3.03 -2.51 11.89
C ALA A 404 1.80 -3.01 12.67
N THR A 405 0.76 -3.47 11.96
CA THR A 405 -0.47 -4.02 12.55
C THR A 405 -0.20 -5.34 13.28
N VAL A 406 0.56 -6.25 12.68
CA VAL A 406 0.97 -7.52 13.30
C VAL A 406 1.92 -7.28 14.49
N GLN A 407 2.78 -6.27 14.42
CA GLN A 407 3.61 -5.87 15.55
C GLN A 407 2.78 -5.29 16.71
N ALA A 408 1.73 -4.51 16.44
CA ALA A 408 0.80 -4.07 17.48
C ALA A 408 0.11 -5.27 18.17
N ILE A 409 -0.31 -6.27 17.40
CA ILE A 409 -0.89 -7.53 17.90
C ILE A 409 0.09 -8.25 18.85
N THR A 410 1.33 -8.40 18.44
CA THR A 410 2.31 -9.23 19.14
C THR A 410 2.98 -8.54 20.32
N THR A 411 3.05 -7.20 20.30
CA THR A 411 3.71 -6.41 21.36
C THR A 411 2.74 -5.80 22.37
N GLY A 412 1.45 -5.66 22.03
CA GLY A 412 0.46 -4.95 22.85
C GLY A 412 0.72 -3.44 22.96
N TRP A 413 1.57 -2.90 22.09
CA TRP A 413 1.84 -1.46 21.98
C TRP A 413 1.40 -0.97 20.62
N VAL A 414 0.63 0.11 20.57
CA VAL A 414 0.16 0.77 19.36
C VAL A 414 0.95 2.07 19.17
N HIS A 415 1.54 2.25 17.98
CA HIS A 415 2.29 3.45 17.64
C HIS A 415 1.39 4.69 17.50
N PRO A 416 1.91 5.91 17.70
CA PRO A 416 1.11 7.12 17.56
C PRO A 416 0.74 7.44 16.11
N THR A 417 -0.23 8.34 15.98
CA THR A 417 -0.31 9.25 14.84
C THR A 417 0.35 10.56 15.24
N ILE A 418 1.55 10.84 14.73
CA ILE A 418 2.27 12.07 15.05
C ILE A 418 1.70 13.28 14.30
N ASN A 419 2.12 14.48 14.69
CA ASN A 419 1.78 15.76 14.07
C ASN A 419 0.29 16.17 14.18
N GLN A 420 -0.40 15.72 15.23
CA GLN A 420 -1.77 16.16 15.52
C GLN A 420 -1.76 17.29 16.54
N PHE A 421 -1.71 18.53 16.05
CA PHE A 421 -1.69 19.74 16.88
C PHE A 421 -3.08 20.36 17.04
N ASN A 422 -3.88 20.28 15.98
CA ASN A 422 -5.23 20.81 15.91
C ASN A 422 -6.14 19.78 15.22
N PRO A 423 -6.57 18.73 15.95
CA PRO A 423 -7.31 17.62 15.37
C PRO A 423 -8.66 18.04 14.80
N GLU A 424 -9.10 17.31 13.77
CA GLU A 424 -10.41 17.48 13.15
C GLU A 424 -11.55 17.10 14.10
N PRO A 425 -12.53 17.98 14.37
CA PRO A 425 -13.62 17.69 15.32
C PRO A 425 -14.53 16.54 14.88
N GLU A 426 -14.58 16.23 13.57
CA GLU A 426 -15.34 15.08 13.05
C GLU A 426 -14.71 13.73 13.46
N VAL A 427 -13.44 13.72 13.85
CA VAL A 427 -12.68 12.53 14.23
C VAL A 427 -12.79 12.30 15.73
N GLU A 428 -13.84 11.57 16.13
CA GLU A 428 -14.19 11.26 17.53
C GLU A 428 -13.53 9.96 18.04
N PHE A 429 -12.58 9.41 17.28
CA PHE A 429 -11.85 8.20 17.65
C PHE A 429 -10.65 8.53 18.53
N ASP A 430 -10.17 7.56 19.32
CA ASP A 430 -8.84 7.65 19.90
C ASP A 430 -7.79 7.40 18.80
N THR A 431 -7.27 8.50 18.25
CA THR A 431 -6.30 8.51 17.13
C THR A 431 -4.86 8.15 17.54
N VAL A 432 -4.65 7.81 18.83
CA VAL A 432 -3.33 7.58 19.41
C VAL A 432 -2.43 8.79 19.13
N ALA A 433 -2.96 9.99 19.37
CA ALA A 433 -2.31 11.25 18.99
C ALA A 433 -0.96 11.43 19.67
N ASN A 434 0.10 11.59 18.88
CA ASN A 434 1.48 11.96 19.23
C ASN A 434 2.24 11.00 20.17
N GLU A 435 1.58 10.21 21.01
CA GLU A 435 2.22 9.27 21.94
C GLU A 435 1.66 7.85 21.79
N LYS A 436 2.56 6.86 21.78
CA LYS A 436 2.18 5.44 21.75
C LYS A 436 1.28 5.07 22.94
N LYS A 437 0.45 4.04 22.76
CA LYS A 437 -0.42 3.52 23.82
C LYS A 437 -0.28 2.02 23.96
N GLN A 438 -0.31 1.56 25.20
CA GLN A 438 -0.46 0.12 25.47
C GLN A 438 -1.93 -0.24 25.24
N HIS A 439 -2.18 -1.25 24.42
CA HIS A 439 -3.52 -1.70 24.04
C HIS A 439 -3.43 -3.16 23.59
N GLU A 440 -4.15 -4.05 24.26
CA GLU A 440 -4.25 -5.45 23.84
C GLU A 440 -5.11 -5.54 22.58
N VAL A 441 -4.52 -5.95 21.46
CA VAL A 441 -5.21 -6.01 20.18
C VAL A 441 -5.86 -7.38 19.99
N ASN A 442 -7.19 -7.41 19.88
CA ASN A 442 -7.98 -8.64 19.71
C ASN A 442 -8.22 -8.95 18.23
N VAL A 443 -8.68 -7.94 17.49
CA VAL A 443 -8.82 -7.98 16.04
C VAL A 443 -8.42 -6.62 15.50
N ALA A 444 -7.51 -6.65 14.53
CA ALA A 444 -6.98 -5.48 13.87
C ALA A 444 -7.39 -5.43 12.41
N ILE A 445 -7.60 -4.22 11.91
CA ILE A 445 -7.84 -3.97 10.49
C ILE A 445 -6.72 -3.08 9.93
N SER A 446 -6.25 -3.39 8.71
CA SER A 446 -5.41 -2.49 7.92
C SER A 446 -6.15 -2.04 6.66
N ASN A 447 -6.35 -0.73 6.52
CA ASN A 447 -7.10 -0.12 5.44
C ASN A 447 -6.17 0.42 4.33
N SER A 448 -6.58 0.26 3.06
CA SER A 448 -5.93 0.94 1.94
C SER A 448 -6.91 1.30 0.84
N PHE A 449 -7.01 2.60 0.53
CA PHE A 449 -7.97 3.17 -0.42
C PHE A 449 -7.24 3.96 -1.51
N GLY A 450 -6.98 3.30 -2.64
CA GLY A 450 -6.15 3.85 -3.71
C GLY A 450 -6.91 4.65 -4.76
N PHE A 451 -6.17 5.50 -5.47
CA PHE A 451 -6.61 6.11 -6.73
C PHE A 451 -7.15 5.04 -7.69
N GLY A 452 -8.13 5.43 -8.51
CA GLY A 452 -8.98 4.52 -9.27
C GLY A 452 -10.20 4.02 -8.49
N GLY A 453 -10.34 4.45 -7.23
CA GLY A 453 -11.41 4.02 -6.33
C GLY A 453 -11.21 2.59 -5.84
N HIS A 454 -9.98 2.11 -5.75
CA HIS A 454 -9.66 0.75 -5.29
C HIS A 454 -9.68 0.71 -3.77
N ASN A 455 -10.71 0.08 -3.19
CA ASN A 455 -10.75 -0.11 -1.74
C ASN A 455 -10.30 -1.51 -1.38
N SER A 456 -9.57 -1.61 -0.27
CA SER A 456 -9.10 -2.87 0.27
C SER A 456 -8.97 -2.81 1.78
N VAL A 457 -9.38 -3.89 2.44
CA VAL A 457 -9.36 -4.03 3.89
C VAL A 457 -8.92 -5.45 4.22
N VAL A 458 -7.95 -5.60 5.12
CA VAL A 458 -7.47 -6.90 5.61
C VAL A 458 -7.58 -6.96 7.13
N VAL A 459 -7.84 -8.17 7.65
CA VAL A 459 -8.17 -8.41 9.06
C VAL A 459 -7.17 -9.41 9.65
N PHE A 460 -6.55 -9.03 10.77
CA PHE A 460 -5.57 -9.82 11.51
C PHE A 460 -6.01 -10.04 12.96
N ALA A 461 -5.55 -11.11 13.58
CA ALA A 461 -5.74 -11.37 15.01
C ALA A 461 -4.55 -12.11 15.63
N PRO A 462 -4.38 -12.07 16.98
CA PRO A 462 -3.50 -12.98 17.67
C PRO A 462 -3.86 -14.42 17.31
N PHE A 463 -2.85 -15.24 16.98
CA PHE A 463 -3.06 -16.66 16.78
C PHE A 463 -3.33 -17.35 18.11
N LYS A 464 -4.40 -18.13 18.17
CA LYS A 464 -4.72 -19.03 19.30
C LYS A 464 -4.68 -20.47 18.76
N PRO A 465 -3.87 -21.36 19.37
CA PRO A 465 -3.69 -22.75 18.94
C PRO A 465 -5.00 -23.53 18.78
#